data_AF-A0A428Z6T9-F1
#
_entry.id   AF-A0A428Z6T9-F1
#
_cell.length_a   1.000
_cell.length_b   1.000
_cell.length_c   1.000
_cell.angle_alpha   90.00
_cell.angle_beta   90.00
_cell.angle_gamma   90.00
#
_symmetry.space_group_name_H-M   'P 1'
#
loop_
_entity.id
_entity.type
_entity.pdbx_description
1 polymer ?
#
loop_
_entity_poly.entity_id
_entity_poly.type
_entity_poly.pdbx_seq_one_letter_code
_entity_poly.pdbx_strand_id
1 'polypeptide(L)'
;MAPPELQAEPRWQRTGNDRFPVAADVDGTWWVLRLNCFPDHAMWTLFVDGVPRFDIDGTPPTWGRPHDRSAPSLANADEVLAPVESFVAYGSEVGKPCDDPFCCAK
;
A
#
# COMPACT_ATOMS: atom_id res chain seq x y z
N MET A 1 -2.73 16.71 13.77
CA MET A 1 -3.07 15.46 14.48
C MET A 1 -2.56 14.33 13.61
N ALA A 2 -1.82 13.36 14.14
CA ALA A 2 -1.33 12.24 13.35
C ALA A 2 -2.52 11.39 12.85
N PRO A 3 -2.49 10.86 11.62
CA PRO A 3 -3.52 9.93 11.14
C PRO A 3 -3.67 8.75 12.13
N PRO A 4 -4.90 8.34 12.48
CA PRO A 4 -5.14 7.21 13.39
C PRO A 4 -4.50 5.93 12.86
N GLU A 5 -4.34 5.82 11.54
CA GLU A 5 -3.74 4.66 10.89
C GLU A 5 -2.31 4.39 11.38
N LEU A 6 -1.56 5.45 11.73
CA LEU A 6 -0.19 5.31 12.24
C LEU A 6 -0.09 4.65 13.62
N GLN A 7 -1.21 4.51 14.34
CA GLN A 7 -1.27 3.86 15.65
C GLN A 7 -1.92 2.47 15.59
N ALA A 8 -2.39 2.03 14.42
CA ALA A 8 -2.99 0.71 14.26
C ALA A 8 -1.94 -0.41 14.25
N GLU A 9 -2.41 -1.66 14.39
CA GLU A 9 -1.61 -2.88 14.34
C GLU A 9 -2.12 -3.82 13.23
N PRO A 10 -1.98 -3.44 11.94
CA PRO A 10 -2.46 -4.24 10.82
C PRO A 10 -1.76 -5.60 10.75
N ARG A 11 -2.56 -6.65 10.47
CA ARG A 11 -2.05 -8.00 10.21
C ARG A 11 -1.85 -8.22 8.71
N TRP A 12 -0.65 -7.87 8.25
CA TRP A 12 -0.31 -7.94 6.83
C TRP A 12 -0.35 -9.37 6.26
N GLN A 13 -0.89 -9.48 5.07
CA GLN A 13 -0.96 -10.69 4.26
C GLN A 13 -0.42 -10.39 2.86
N ARG A 14 0.26 -11.37 2.26
CA ARG A 14 0.88 -11.25 0.94
C ARG A 14 -0.18 -11.37 -0.14
N THR A 15 -0.21 -10.40 -1.05
CA THR A 15 -1.12 -10.42 -2.20
C THR A 15 -0.55 -11.18 -3.39
N GLY A 16 0.78 -11.27 -3.49
CA GLY A 16 1.46 -11.79 -4.68
C GLY A 16 1.67 -10.76 -5.80
N ASN A 17 1.27 -9.50 -5.60
CA ASN A 17 1.46 -8.41 -6.55
C ASN A 17 2.68 -7.55 -6.17
N ASP A 18 3.64 -7.36 -7.06
CA ASP A 18 4.88 -6.62 -6.75
C ASP A 18 4.65 -5.13 -6.46
N ARG A 19 3.61 -4.52 -7.03
CA ARG A 19 3.24 -3.11 -6.79
C ARG A 19 2.46 -2.96 -5.51
N PHE A 20 1.62 -3.93 -5.17
CA PHE A 20 0.75 -3.92 -3.99
C PHE A 20 1.06 -5.13 -3.10
N PRO A 21 2.27 -5.24 -2.52
CA PRO A 21 2.80 -6.50 -1.98
C PRO A 21 1.98 -7.08 -0.82
N VAL A 22 1.34 -6.22 -0.04
CA VAL A 22 0.55 -6.64 1.12
C VAL A 22 -0.73 -5.87 1.31
N ALA A 23 -1.69 -6.56 1.93
CA ALA A 23 -2.93 -5.99 2.40
C ALA A 23 -3.24 -6.49 3.81
N ALA A 24 -4.08 -5.76 4.53
CA ALA A 24 -4.57 -6.13 5.87
C ALA A 24 -6.02 -5.70 6.02
N ASP A 25 -6.82 -6.52 6.68
CA ASP A 25 -8.12 -6.10 7.20
C ASP A 25 -7.89 -5.42 8.56
N VAL A 26 -8.32 -4.16 8.68
CA VAL A 26 -8.27 -3.39 9.93
C VAL A 26 -9.69 -2.94 10.23
N ASP A 27 -10.32 -3.57 11.22
CA ASP A 27 -11.68 -3.29 11.65
C ASP A 27 -12.71 -3.29 10.49
N GLY A 28 -12.60 -4.27 9.58
CA GLY A 28 -13.51 -4.42 8.43
C GLY A 28 -13.20 -3.50 7.24
N THR A 29 -12.07 -2.80 7.28
CA THR A 29 -11.60 -1.91 6.22
C THR A 29 -10.33 -2.49 5.59
N TRP A 30 -10.29 -2.57 4.27
CA TRP A 30 -9.12 -3.12 3.58
C TRP A 30 -8.03 -2.07 3.41
N TRP A 31 -6.89 -2.35 4.01
CA TRP A 31 -5.68 -1.57 3.85
C TRP A 31 -4.79 -2.24 2.83
N VAL A 32 -4.26 -1.47 1.88
CA VAL A 32 -3.31 -1.96 0.88
C VAL A 32 -2.09 -1.06 0.87
N LEU A 33 -0.90 -1.65 0.90
CA LEU A 33 0.34 -0.93 0.71
C LEU A 33 0.80 -1.05 -0.72
N ARG A 34 1.05 0.11 -1.34
CA ARG A 34 1.78 0.20 -2.61
C ARG A 34 3.26 0.43 -2.33
N LEU A 35 4.13 -0.32 -3.02
CA LEU A 35 5.56 -0.03 -3.08
C LEU A 35 5.84 0.95 -4.23
N ASN A 36 6.44 2.09 -3.89
CA ASN A 36 6.71 3.18 -4.82
C ASN A 36 8.18 3.16 -5.31
N CYS A 37 8.49 4.01 -6.30
CA CYS A 37 9.84 4.19 -6.82
C CYS A 37 10.68 5.08 -5.87
N PHE A 38 11.18 4.49 -4.79
CA PHE A 38 12.07 5.17 -3.86
C PHE A 38 13.51 5.28 -4.42
N PRO A 39 14.24 6.41 -4.23
CA PRO A 39 13.92 7.57 -3.38
C PRO A 39 13.22 8.72 -4.09
N ASP A 40 12.88 8.59 -5.39
CA ASP A 40 12.20 9.65 -6.13
C ASP A 40 10.80 9.94 -5.55
N HIS A 41 10.15 8.90 -5.02
CA HIS A 41 8.91 8.97 -4.28
C HIS A 41 9.06 8.34 -2.89
N ALA A 42 8.17 8.70 -1.96
CA ALA A 42 8.13 8.06 -0.65
C ALA A 42 7.92 6.55 -0.79
N MET A 43 8.58 5.74 0.04
CA MET A 43 8.67 4.28 -0.14
C MET A 43 7.31 3.58 -0.28
N TRP A 44 6.32 4.02 0.49
CA TRP A 44 4.99 3.42 0.53
C TRP A 44 3.89 4.43 0.34
N THR A 45 2.78 4.00 -0.26
CA THR A 45 1.47 4.67 -0.15
C THR A 45 0.50 3.73 0.55
N LEU A 46 -0.20 4.23 1.57
CA LEU A 46 -1.31 3.51 2.19
C LEU A 46 -2.61 3.84 1.45
N PHE A 47 -3.32 2.79 1.03
CA PHE A 47 -4.69 2.85 0.57
C PHE A 47 -5.62 2.25 1.61
N VAL A 48 -6.80 2.84 1.79
CA VAL A 48 -7.86 2.35 2.66
C VAL A 48 -9.14 2.31 1.84
N ASP A 49 -9.70 1.12 1.64
CA ASP A 49 -10.83 0.83 0.74
C ASP A 49 -10.64 1.43 -0.67
N GLY A 50 -9.43 1.31 -1.21
CA GLY A 50 -9.09 1.83 -2.54
C GLY A 50 -8.78 3.33 -2.60
N VAL A 51 -8.94 4.06 -1.49
CA VAL A 51 -8.66 5.50 -1.44
C VAL A 51 -7.24 5.74 -0.92
N PRO A 52 -6.38 6.49 -1.64
CA PRO A 52 -5.07 6.86 -1.14
C PRO A 52 -5.21 7.74 0.11
N ARG A 53 -4.56 7.36 1.20
CA ARG A 53 -4.60 8.09 2.48
C ARG A 53 -3.41 9.00 2.65
N PHE A 54 -2.21 8.43 2.57
CA PHE A 54 -0.95 9.16 2.72
C PHE A 54 0.24 8.31 2.29
N ASP A 55 1.36 9.00 2.11
CA ASP A 55 2.65 8.44 1.73
C ASP A 55 3.61 8.41 2.92
N ILE A 56 4.45 7.38 3.02
CA ILE A 56 5.45 7.20 4.09
C ILE A 56 6.74 6.57 3.56
N ASP A 57 7.88 7.08 4.02
CA ASP A 57 9.21 6.51 3.70
C ASP A 57 9.50 5.21 4.46
N GLY A 58 8.78 4.98 5.55
CA GLY A 58 8.93 3.80 6.38
C GLY A 58 7.68 3.56 7.21
N THR A 59 7.44 2.29 7.55
CA THR A 59 6.23 1.92 8.30
C THR A 59 6.42 2.14 9.81
N PRO A 60 5.36 2.56 10.53
CA PRO A 60 5.37 2.62 11.99
C PRO A 60 5.79 1.28 12.61
N PRO A 61 6.46 1.28 13.78
CA PRO A 61 6.82 0.03 14.47
C PRO A 61 5.61 -0.88 14.77
N THR A 62 4.45 -0.28 15.04
CA THR A 62 3.18 -0.98 15.31
C THR A 62 2.65 -1.75 14.09
N TRP A 63 3.05 -1.37 12.88
CA TRP A 63 2.68 -2.10 11.66
C TRP A 63 3.55 -3.34 11.44
N GLY A 64 4.56 -3.58 12.30
CA GLY A 64 5.47 -4.69 12.16
C GLY A 64 6.31 -4.59 10.88
N ARG A 65 6.40 -5.70 10.14
CA ARG A 65 7.17 -5.81 8.89
C ARG A 65 6.23 -6.16 7.73
N PRO A 66 5.65 -5.15 7.05
CA PRO A 66 4.68 -5.40 6.00
C PRO A 66 5.25 -6.27 4.86
N HIS A 67 6.53 -6.12 4.51
CA HIS A 67 7.15 -6.91 3.45
C HIS A 67 7.86 -8.19 3.94
N ASP A 68 7.41 -8.76 5.07
CA ASP A 68 7.96 -10.01 5.58
C ASP A 68 7.53 -11.19 4.69
N ARG A 69 8.51 -11.96 4.20
CA ARG A 69 8.24 -13.13 3.34
C ARG A 69 7.50 -14.25 4.08
N SER A 70 7.54 -14.25 5.40
CA SER A 70 6.83 -15.20 6.26
C SER A 70 5.36 -14.87 6.48
N ALA A 71 4.89 -13.68 6.05
CA ALA A 71 3.48 -13.33 6.12
C ALA A 71 2.62 -14.31 5.30
N PRO A 72 1.42 -14.69 5.79
CA PRO A 72 0.53 -15.60 5.10
C PRO A 72 0.05 -14.99 3.77
N SER A 73 -0.26 -15.83 2.79
CA SER A 73 -0.87 -15.39 1.54
C SER A 73 -2.35 -15.04 1.74
N LEU A 74 -2.78 -13.92 1.15
CA LEU A 74 -4.17 -13.52 1.08
C LEU A 74 -4.87 -14.32 -0.02
N ALA A 75 -5.92 -15.07 0.33
CA ALA A 75 -6.60 -15.97 -0.61
C ALA A 75 -7.41 -15.23 -1.68
N ASN A 76 -7.97 -14.07 -1.35
CA ASN A 76 -8.80 -13.24 -2.23
C ASN A 76 -8.08 -11.94 -2.63
N ALA A 77 -6.78 -12.04 -2.92
CA ALA A 77 -5.95 -10.88 -3.25
C ALA A 77 -6.51 -10.07 -4.43
N ASP A 78 -6.98 -10.71 -5.50
CA ASP A 78 -7.51 -10.03 -6.68
C ASP A 78 -8.73 -9.15 -6.34
N GLU A 79 -9.62 -9.62 -5.47
CA GLU A 79 -10.80 -8.87 -5.02
C GLU A 79 -10.40 -7.65 -4.17
N VAL A 80 -9.45 -7.84 -3.26
CA VAL A 80 -8.94 -6.78 -2.39
C VAL A 80 -8.15 -5.74 -3.18
N LEU A 81 -7.48 -6.14 -4.27
CA LEU A 81 -6.69 -5.26 -5.11
C LEU A 81 -7.48 -4.57 -6.22
N ALA A 82 -8.65 -5.08 -6.60
CA ALA A 82 -9.48 -4.48 -7.65
C ALA A 82 -9.73 -2.96 -7.46
N PRO A 83 -9.99 -2.44 -6.24
CA PRO A 83 -10.16 -1.00 -6.03
C PRO A 83 -8.90 -0.16 -6.25
N VAL A 84 -7.70 -0.76 -6.14
CA VAL A 84 -6.42 -0.06 -6.27
C VAL A 84 -5.71 -0.32 -7.61
N GLU A 85 -6.26 -1.16 -8.48
CA GLU A 85 -5.62 -1.57 -9.74
C GLU A 85 -5.27 -0.39 -10.65
N SER A 86 -6.12 0.65 -10.69
CA SER A 86 -5.85 1.87 -11.46
C SER A 86 -4.65 2.69 -10.96
N PHE A 87 -4.12 2.39 -9.77
CA PHE A 87 -2.99 3.08 -9.14
C PHE A 87 -1.64 2.39 -9.37
N VAL A 88 -1.56 1.44 -10.30
CA VAL A 88 -0.28 0.89 -10.75
C VAL A 88 0.66 2.01 -11.21
N ALA A 89 0.15 2.95 -12.02
CA ALA A 89 0.82 4.20 -12.38
C ALA A 89 0.39 5.32 -11.40
N TYR A 90 1.08 5.46 -10.27
CA TYR A 90 0.77 6.46 -9.25
C TYR A 90 2.02 7.26 -8.85
N GLY A 91 1.88 8.59 -8.80
CA GLY A 91 2.91 9.53 -8.38
C GLY A 91 2.52 10.22 -7.09
N SER A 92 3.37 10.08 -6.08
CA SER A 92 3.12 10.47 -4.69
C SER A 92 3.13 12.00 -4.45
N GLU A 93 2.96 12.84 -5.48
CA GLU A 93 3.09 14.29 -5.35
C GLU A 93 1.74 15.03 -5.33
N VAL A 94 0.65 14.38 -5.76
CA VAL A 94 -0.67 15.04 -5.91
C VAL A 94 -1.83 14.22 -5.33
N GLY A 95 -1.58 13.06 -4.72
CA GLY A 95 -2.68 12.17 -4.30
C GLY A 95 -3.46 11.60 -5.49
N LYS A 96 -2.90 11.66 -6.71
CA LYS A 96 -3.52 11.27 -7.97
C LYS A 96 -2.64 10.26 -8.70
N PRO A 97 -3.23 9.34 -9.47
CA PRO A 97 -2.49 8.54 -10.45
C PRO A 97 -1.57 9.43 -11.28
N CYS A 98 -0.36 8.96 -11.58
CA CYS A 98 0.48 9.63 -12.56
C CYS A 98 -0.19 9.49 -13.92
N ASP A 99 -0.25 10.58 -14.69
CA ASP A 99 -0.68 10.54 -16.09
C ASP A 99 0.31 9.76 -16.98
N ASP A 100 1.51 9.50 -16.47
CA ASP A 100 2.59 8.80 -17.17
C ASP A 100 2.93 7.46 -16.48
N PRO A 101 2.81 6.31 -17.17
CA PRO A 101 3.17 4.99 -16.62
C PRO A 101 4.68 4.81 -16.39
N PHE A 102 5.53 5.68 -16.94
CA PHE A 102 6.98 5.62 -16.83
C PHE A 102 7.53 6.13 -15.48
N CYS A 103 6.74 6.82 -14.65
CA CYS A 103 7.20 7.26 -13.32
C CYS A 103 7.61 6.10 -12.40
N CYS A 104 7.23 4.86 -12.70
CA CYS A 104 7.67 3.69 -11.94
C CYS A 104 8.15 2.51 -12.81
N ALA A 105 8.30 2.69 -14.13
CA ALA A 105 8.80 1.67 -15.05
C ALA A 105 10.25 1.99 -15.46
N LYS A 106 11.20 1.54 -14.65
CA LYS A 106 12.56 1.23 -15.10
C LYS A 106 12.93 -0.17 -14.70
#